data_AF-A0A662T1X4-F1
#
_entry.id   AF-A0A662T1X4-F1
#
_cell.length_a   1.000
_cell.length_b   1.000
_cell.length_c   1.000
_cell.angle_alpha   90.00
_cell.angle_beta   90.00
_cell.angle_gamma   90.00
#
_symmetry.space_group_name_H-M   'P 1'
#
loop_
_entity.id
_entity.type
_entity.pdbx_description
1 polymer ?
#
loop_
_entity_poly.entity_id
_entity_poly.type
_entity_poly.pdbx_seq_one_letter_code
_entity_poly.pdbx_strand_id
1 'polypeptide(L)'
;MQQSTWSGLGEQKTLVVAEGSLETMLEAFKAVMPHMLIVLRQKSGGASDVAQLELSLKTILREFHTLEAELSDFTSVLSAACRAIEQAEGKAYVLIDSKSPAATAALYTACLLKGAQPFTLS
;
A
#
# COMPACT_ATOMS: atom_id res chain seq x y z
N MET A 1 -42.96 2.80 1.86
CA MET A 1 -41.76 3.43 2.43
C MET A 1 -40.81 2.33 2.87
N GLN A 2 -39.83 1.96 2.05
CA GLN A 2 -38.75 1.07 2.46
C GLN A 2 -37.63 1.92 3.03
N GLN A 3 -37.37 1.78 4.33
CA GLN A 3 -36.17 2.30 4.96
C GLN A 3 -34.99 1.50 4.39
N SER A 4 -34.23 2.13 3.50
CA SER A 4 -32.91 1.64 3.10
C SER A 4 -32.02 1.66 4.34
N THR A 5 -31.76 0.50 4.92
CA THR A 5 -30.69 0.31 5.89
C THR A 5 -29.38 0.62 5.20
N TRP A 6 -28.87 1.82 5.44
CA TRP A 6 -27.47 2.15 5.16
C TRP A 6 -26.61 1.19 5.97
N SER A 7 -26.03 0.19 5.33
CA SER A 7 -24.93 -0.59 5.90
C SER A 7 -23.72 0.32 5.99
N GLY A 8 -23.66 1.14 7.05
CA GLY A 8 -22.65 2.15 7.32
C GLY A 8 -21.29 1.58 7.73
N LEU A 9 -20.77 0.57 7.03
CA LEU A 9 -19.38 0.15 7.08
C LEU A 9 -18.96 -0.14 5.64
N GLY A 10 -18.35 0.84 4.97
CA GLY A 10 -17.63 0.56 3.74
C GLY A 10 -16.61 -0.55 3.99
N GLU A 11 -16.36 -1.38 2.98
CA GLU A 11 -15.33 -2.43 3.05
C GLU A 11 -14.03 -1.84 3.64
N GLN A 12 -13.48 -2.45 4.68
CA GLN A 12 -12.17 -2.06 5.19
C GLN A 12 -11.15 -2.36 4.10
N LYS A 13 -10.34 -1.34 3.79
CA LYS A 13 -9.35 -1.39 2.71
C LYS A 13 -8.01 -1.01 3.28
N THR A 14 -7.03 -1.85 2.98
CA THR A 14 -5.62 -1.54 3.18
C THR A 14 -4.98 -1.28 1.82
N LEU A 15 -4.19 -0.21 1.73
CA LEU A 15 -3.32 0.03 0.59
C LEU A 15 -1.88 -0.32 0.98
N VAL A 16 -1.21 -1.11 0.15
CA VAL A 16 0.22 -1.37 0.22
C VAL A 16 0.90 -0.72 -0.99
N VAL A 17 1.94 0.07 -0.75
CA VAL A 17 2.74 0.70 -1.80
C VAL A 17 4.24 0.53 -1.51
N ALA A 18 5.06 0.37 -2.54
CA ALA A 18 6.49 0.58 -2.39
C ALA A 18 6.81 2.08 -2.38
N GLU A 19 7.85 2.48 -1.66
CA GLU A 19 8.33 3.86 -1.66
C GLU A 19 8.68 4.30 -3.09
N GLY A 20 8.10 5.43 -3.47
CA GLY A 20 8.27 6.10 -4.75
C GLY A 20 8.18 7.61 -4.57
N SER A 21 7.79 8.35 -5.60
CA SER A 21 7.49 9.78 -5.43
C SER A 21 6.24 9.98 -4.57
N LEU A 22 6.21 11.07 -3.81
CA LEU A 22 5.04 11.48 -3.04
C LEU A 22 3.75 11.53 -3.90
N GLU A 23 3.84 12.05 -5.11
CA GLU A 23 2.72 12.17 -6.06
C GLU A 23 2.09 10.80 -6.36
N THR A 24 2.89 9.82 -6.77
CA THR A 24 2.42 8.47 -7.10
C THR A 24 1.77 7.79 -5.89
N MET A 25 2.35 7.94 -4.69
CA MET A 25 1.76 7.38 -3.48
C MET A 25 0.42 8.04 -3.12
N LEU A 26 0.28 9.35 -3.33
CA LEU A 26 -0.98 10.07 -3.13
C LEU A 26 -2.04 9.71 -4.18
N GLU A 27 -1.65 9.47 -5.44
CA GLU A 27 -2.56 9.00 -6.48
C GLU A 27 -3.09 7.60 -6.18
N ALA A 28 -2.22 6.68 -5.76
CA ALA A 28 -2.62 5.35 -5.29
C ALA A 28 -3.57 5.44 -4.08
N PHE A 29 -3.30 6.33 -3.14
CA PHE A 29 -4.19 6.60 -2.02
C PHE A 29 -5.58 7.05 -2.50
N LYS A 30 -5.66 8.02 -3.41
CA LYS A 30 -6.93 8.52 -3.96
C LYS A 30 -7.70 7.46 -4.74
N ALA A 31 -7.01 6.57 -5.44
CA ALA A 31 -7.64 5.50 -6.22
C ALA A 31 -8.34 4.46 -5.32
N VAL A 32 -7.77 4.16 -4.15
CA VAL A 32 -8.29 3.12 -3.24
C VAL A 32 -9.19 3.69 -2.14
N MET A 33 -8.88 4.91 -1.67
CA MET A 33 -9.40 5.52 -0.44
C MET A 33 -9.35 4.56 0.75
N PRO A 34 -8.13 4.13 1.16
CA PRO A 34 -7.96 3.12 2.20
C PRO A 34 -8.14 3.70 3.60
N HIS A 35 -8.42 2.81 4.56
CA HIS A 35 -8.42 3.14 5.99
C HIS A 35 -7.02 2.98 6.62
N MET A 36 -6.24 2.04 6.06
CA MET A 36 -4.89 1.71 6.47
C MET A 36 -3.94 1.83 5.29
N LEU A 37 -2.79 2.46 5.48
CA LEU A 37 -1.71 2.53 4.50
C LEU A 37 -0.45 1.87 5.06
N ILE A 38 0.13 0.95 4.29
CA ILE A 38 1.42 0.32 4.60
C ILE A 38 2.39 0.67 3.48
N VAL A 39 3.50 1.32 3.82
CA VAL A 39 4.54 1.69 2.86
C VAL A 39 5.76 0.79 3.02
N LEU A 40 6.19 0.15 1.93
CA LEU A 40 7.46 -0.57 1.88
C LEU A 40 8.59 0.43 1.64
N ARG A 41 9.30 0.81 2.69
CA ARG A 41 10.32 1.85 2.70
C ARG A 41 11.70 1.27 2.39
N GLN A 42 12.50 1.99 1.61
CA GLN A 42 13.90 1.66 1.36
C GLN A 42 14.72 1.71 2.67
N LYS A 43 15.41 0.61 3.00
CA LYS A 43 16.21 0.44 4.24
C LYS A 43 17.24 1.52 4.54
N SER A 44 17.72 2.23 3.53
CA SER A 44 18.85 3.17 3.62
C SER A 44 18.53 4.58 3.07
N GLY A 45 17.24 4.93 2.94
CA GLY A 45 16.80 6.23 2.42
C GLY A 45 16.96 7.40 3.42
N GLY A 46 17.31 8.58 2.90
CA GLY A 46 17.36 9.84 3.65
C GLY A 46 15.97 10.37 4.07
N ALA A 47 15.85 11.68 4.31
CA ALA A 47 14.55 12.32 4.55
C ALA A 47 13.58 11.93 3.41
N SER A 48 12.56 11.16 3.76
CA SER A 48 11.81 10.35 2.80
C SER A 48 10.45 10.99 2.53
N ASP A 49 10.04 10.99 1.27
CA ASP A 49 8.68 11.35 0.81
C ASP A 49 7.60 10.64 1.64
N VAL A 50 7.92 9.49 2.25
CA VAL A 50 7.05 8.75 3.19
C VAL A 50 6.71 9.57 4.44
N ALA A 51 7.64 10.36 4.99
CA ALA A 51 7.36 11.21 6.15
C ALA A 51 6.43 12.37 5.77
N GLN A 52 6.60 12.95 4.58
CA GLN A 52 5.69 13.98 4.06
C GLN A 52 4.30 13.39 3.73
N LEU A 53 4.25 12.17 3.21
CA LEU A 53 3.02 11.42 2.96
C LEU A 53 2.25 11.18 4.26
N GLU A 54 2.92 10.70 5.31
CA GLU A 54 2.32 10.48 6.63
C GLU A 54 1.71 11.78 7.18
N LEU A 55 2.48 12.87 7.15
CA LEU A 55 2.00 14.19 7.58
C LEU A 55 0.78 14.66 6.78
N SER A 56 0.74 14.38 5.48
CA SER A 56 -0.36 14.78 4.59
C SER A 56 -1.64 13.97 4.82
N LEU A 57 -1.51 12.72 5.27
CA LEU A 57 -2.63 11.78 5.39
C LEU A 57 -3.07 11.50 6.83
N LYS A 58 -2.33 11.96 7.86
CA LYS A 58 -2.59 11.65 9.28
C LYS A 58 -3.99 12.01 9.78
N THR A 59 -4.67 12.97 9.15
CA THR A 59 -6.04 13.38 9.52
C THR A 59 -7.13 12.58 8.78
N ILE A 60 -6.73 11.77 7.81
CA ILE A 60 -7.61 11.01 6.91
C ILE A 60 -7.50 9.52 7.20
N LEU A 61 -6.27 9.01 7.35
CA LEU A 61 -5.99 7.61 7.65
C LEU A 61 -6.29 7.28 9.11
N ARG A 62 -6.79 6.07 9.34
CA ARG A 62 -6.87 5.49 10.69
C ARG A 62 -5.50 4.96 11.11
N GLU A 63 -4.79 4.31 10.19
CA GLU A 63 -3.49 3.68 10.46
C GLU A 63 -2.49 3.93 9.32
N PHE A 64 -1.25 4.18 9.69
CA PHE A 64 -0.11 4.35 8.78
C PHE A 64 1.06 3.53 9.32
N HIS A 65 1.57 2.60 8.51
CA HIS A 65 2.67 1.72 8.88
C HIS A 65 3.77 1.78 7.83
N THR A 66 4.99 1.49 8.26
CA THR A 66 6.14 1.34 7.35
C THR A 66 6.82 0.00 7.60
N LEU A 67 7.22 -0.67 6.52
CA LEU A 67 8.03 -1.88 6.57
C LEU A 67 9.28 -1.67 5.71
N GLU A 68 10.44 -1.98 6.27
CA GLU A 68 11.69 -1.81 5.54
C GLU A 68 11.95 -2.93 4.53
N ALA A 69 12.37 -2.56 3.32
CA ALA A 69 12.78 -3.46 2.26
C ALA A 69 13.95 -2.86 1.45
N GLU A 70 14.75 -3.73 0.82
CA GLU A 70 15.65 -3.33 -0.26
C GLU A 70 14.87 -3.39 -1.57
N LEU A 71 14.41 -2.24 -2.09
CA LEU A 71 13.48 -2.18 -3.23
C LEU A 71 14.10 -2.61 -4.57
N SER A 72 15.44 -2.75 -4.61
CA SER A 72 16.16 -3.35 -5.73
C SER A 72 16.21 -4.88 -5.67
N ASP A 73 15.90 -5.49 -4.52
CA ASP A 73 15.99 -6.93 -4.28
C ASP A 73 14.60 -7.60 -4.24
N PHE A 74 14.39 -8.56 -5.14
CA PHE A 74 13.11 -9.26 -5.27
C PHE A 74 12.68 -9.95 -3.97
N THR A 75 13.59 -10.68 -3.31
CA THR A 75 13.26 -11.47 -2.13
C THR A 75 12.94 -10.58 -0.93
N SER A 76 13.67 -9.47 -0.78
CA SER A 76 13.39 -8.47 0.25
C SER A 76 12.03 -7.82 0.06
N VAL A 77 11.67 -7.43 -1.16
CA VAL A 77 10.35 -6.84 -1.44
C VAL A 77 9.25 -7.87 -1.25
N LEU A 78 9.42 -9.09 -1.74
CA LEU A 78 8.41 -10.15 -1.63
C LEU A 78 8.08 -10.46 -0.17
N SER A 79 9.12 -10.58 0.68
CA SER A 79 8.96 -10.83 2.10
C SER A 79 8.23 -9.69 2.81
N ALA A 80 8.62 -8.44 2.55
CA ALA A 80 7.97 -7.26 3.15
C ALA A 80 6.52 -7.08 2.66
N ALA A 81 6.27 -7.28 1.36
CA ALA A 81 4.94 -7.20 0.77
C ALA A 81 3.99 -8.29 1.32
N CYS A 82 4.47 -9.53 1.46
CA CYS A 82 3.69 -10.60 2.09
C CYS A 82 3.28 -10.23 3.53
N ARG A 83 4.23 -9.71 4.32
CA ARG A 83 3.97 -9.24 5.68
C ARG A 83 2.98 -8.08 5.72
N ALA A 84 3.08 -7.14 4.78
CA ALA A 84 2.13 -6.03 4.67
C ALA A 84 0.70 -6.53 4.38
N ILE A 85 0.55 -7.47 3.44
CA ILE A 85 -0.77 -8.04 3.11
C ILE A 85 -1.34 -8.83 4.30
N GLU A 86 -0.51 -9.57 5.03
CA GLU A 86 -0.93 -10.27 6.25
C GLU A 86 -1.36 -9.33 7.39
N GLN A 87 -0.84 -8.10 7.42
CA GLN A 87 -1.23 -7.06 8.37
C GLN A 87 -2.50 -6.30 7.93
N ALA A 88 -3.01 -6.53 6.72
CA ALA A 88 -4.13 -5.77 6.19
C ALA A 88 -5.42 -6.00 6.99
N GLU A 89 -6.12 -4.90 7.31
CA GLU A 89 -7.49 -4.93 7.79
C GLU A 89 -8.45 -4.92 6.59
N GLY A 90 -9.08 -6.07 6.31
CA GLY A 90 -10.00 -6.22 5.20
C GLY A 90 -9.31 -6.47 3.86
N LYS A 91 -9.78 -5.83 2.78
CA LYS A 91 -9.28 -6.07 1.43
C LYS A 91 -7.98 -5.31 1.18
N ALA A 92 -6.92 -6.04 0.89
CA ALA A 92 -5.62 -5.47 0.53
C ALA A 92 -5.57 -5.11 -0.96
N TYR A 93 -5.20 -3.87 -1.25
CA TYR A 93 -4.89 -3.36 -2.58
C TYR A 93 -3.39 -3.07 -2.63
N VAL A 94 -2.72 -3.50 -3.70
CA VAL A 94 -1.27 -3.33 -3.84
C VAL A 94 -0.98 -2.58 -5.12
N LEU A 95 -0.35 -1.42 -5.00
CA LEU A 95 0.21 -0.72 -6.15
C LEU A 95 1.45 -1.49 -6.60
N ILE A 96 1.43 -2.02 -7.83
CA ILE A 96 2.56 -2.77 -8.37
C ILE A 96 3.49 -1.90 -9.23
N ASP A 97 3.14 -0.62 -9.46
CA ASP A 97 3.98 0.30 -10.21
C ASP A 97 5.24 0.64 -9.41
N SER A 98 6.37 0.16 -9.92
CA SER A 98 7.68 0.49 -9.40
C SER A 98 8.66 0.72 -10.54
N LYS A 99 9.58 1.66 -10.34
CA LYS A 99 10.73 1.85 -11.25
C LYS A 99 11.68 0.65 -11.23
N SER A 100 11.59 -0.21 -10.22
CA SER A 100 12.34 -1.46 -10.10
C SER A 100 11.50 -2.61 -10.68
N PRO A 101 11.94 -3.27 -11.76
CA PRO A 101 11.28 -4.48 -12.27
C PRO A 101 11.24 -5.59 -11.21
N ALA A 102 12.28 -5.69 -10.38
CA ALA A 102 12.34 -6.65 -9.27
C ALA A 102 11.24 -6.37 -8.24
N ALA A 103 11.03 -5.11 -7.86
CA ALA A 103 9.95 -4.74 -6.94
C ALA A 103 8.57 -5.00 -7.55
N THR A 104 8.36 -4.63 -8.83
CA THR A 104 7.11 -4.87 -9.56
C THR A 104 6.75 -6.36 -9.55
N ALA A 105 7.71 -7.23 -9.93
CA ALA A 105 7.51 -8.67 -9.93
C ALA A 105 7.25 -9.23 -8.53
N ALA A 106 7.97 -8.73 -7.52
CA ALA A 106 7.82 -9.17 -6.13
C ALA A 106 6.45 -8.78 -5.54
N LEU A 107 5.98 -7.56 -5.77
CA LEU A 107 4.67 -7.07 -5.34
C LEU A 107 3.54 -7.87 -5.99
N TYR A 108 3.63 -8.10 -7.30
CA TYR A 108 2.64 -8.94 -8.01
C TYR A 108 2.64 -10.39 -7.49
N THR A 109 3.83 -10.97 -7.26
CA THR A 109 3.96 -12.31 -6.69
C THR A 109 3.36 -12.38 -5.28
N ALA A 110 3.59 -11.38 -4.43
CA ALA A 110 2.99 -11.30 -3.11
C ALA A 110 1.45 -11.29 -3.18
N CYS A 111 0.87 -10.57 -4.15
CA CYS A 111 -0.58 -10.57 -4.37
C CYS A 111 -1.11 -11.97 -4.69
N LEU A 112 -0.44 -12.70 -5.58
CA LEU A 112 -0.81 -14.08 -5.94
C LEU A 112 -0.75 -15.03 -4.74
N LEU A 113 0.28 -14.88 -3.89
CA LEU A 113 0.48 -15.76 -2.73
C LEU A 113 -0.47 -15.47 -1.56
N LYS A 114 -0.88 -14.21 -1.39
CA LYS A 114 -1.63 -13.75 -0.21
C LYS A 114 -3.06 -13.31 -0.51
N GLY A 115 -3.49 -13.33 -1.77
CA GLY A 115 -4.86 -13.00 -2.17
C GLY A 115 -5.18 -11.50 -2.14
N ALA A 116 -4.17 -10.63 -2.37
CA ALA A 116 -4.39 -9.20 -2.50
C ALA A 116 -4.76 -8.79 -3.94
N GLN A 117 -5.39 -7.64 -4.10
CA GLN A 117 -5.75 -7.07 -5.40
C GLN A 117 -4.59 -6.22 -5.94
N PRO A 118 -3.85 -6.67 -6.97
CA PRO A 118 -2.88 -5.81 -7.64
C PRO A 118 -3.60 -4.76 -8.49
N PHE A 119 -3.01 -3.58 -8.62
CA PHE A 119 -3.43 -2.55 -9.56
C PHE A 119 -2.26 -1.65 -9.99
N THR A 120 -2.46 -0.93 -11.08
CA THR A 120 -1.55 0.08 -11.64
C THR A 120 -2.28 1.42 -11.76
N LEU A 121 -1.54 2.52 -11.78
CA LEU A 121 -1.97 3.87 -12.11
C LEU A 121 -1.79 4.04 -13.62
N SER A 122 -2.89 4.38 -14.30
CA SER A 122 -2.97 4.58 -15.75
C SER A 122 -2.59 6.00 -16.16
#